data_AF-A0A914Y556-F1
#
_entry.id   AF-A0A914Y556-F1
#
_cell.length_a   1.000
_cell.length_b   1.000
_cell.length_c   1.000
_cell.angle_alpha   90.00
_cell.angle_beta   90.00
_cell.angle_gamma   90.00
#
_symmetry.space_group_name_H-M   'P 1'
#
loop_
_entity.id
_entity.type
_entity.pdbx_description
1 polymer ?
#
loop_
_entity_poly.entity_id
_entity_poly.type
_entity_poly.pdbx_seq_one_letter_code
_entity_poly.pdbx_strand_id
1 'polypeptide(L)'
;MDKKDDTDPSLNTRRNSNQRRTPKFRGNFHGHSNRVRGNFSSHWSHRGGGGGRFDGSNQHQKNENNHNNCPTFNDQFSNYGISYKKIEDICNDLDNHKILSGSSELLTAVQVESFYHRLNDLWPDIKKQSNFLRVIVATASTNQADLLNLTYEFVTKIFESKIIDTIVEKCICPLMYDTNMQKDSIYAEISFHTVKLLLLGFHLLPSKMDQHLPKVQNVITSLKHISLKEETVIQLERLEIALKDRHETKASLRLTTQTQKQKGKIFEGSTGEPPINFRHISVVPIPEDISHQYPPYLRAAKFLGKYDSDEQYLDIQFRLLREDLIRPLRKGIEGYRKGGKKESDLFVFNDVELGASTIDKKSGELISFAHITISKRMRWDKRLKFGSLVCLSSDDFQKVFLFATVIEREELAKGKVGLKFEEISKINTKWKYKMVESPAFFEAYKHVMMALQISFFVH
;
A
#
# COMPACT_ATOMS: atom_id res chain seq x y z
N MET A 1 -35.37 -64.42 28.24
CA MET A 1 -36.49 -64.34 27.28
C MET A 1 -35.93 -63.64 26.06
N ASP A 2 -35.31 -64.44 25.20
CA ASP A 2 -35.81 -64.83 23.86
C ASP A 2 -35.53 -63.71 22.83
N LYS A 3 -34.92 -63.91 21.66
CA LYS A 3 -34.44 -65.07 20.91
C LYS A 3 -33.66 -64.54 19.68
N LYS A 4 -32.64 -65.30 19.26
CA LYS A 4 -32.20 -65.63 17.87
C LYS A 4 -31.73 -64.51 16.93
N ASP A 5 -30.47 -64.52 16.51
CA ASP A 5 -29.87 -65.36 15.45
C ASP A 5 -30.38 -64.94 14.05
N ASP A 6 -29.53 -64.39 13.18
CA ASP A 6 -28.73 -65.19 12.26
C ASP A 6 -28.03 -64.36 11.14
N THR A 7 -26.71 -64.56 11.06
CA THR A 7 -25.86 -64.82 9.88
C THR A 7 -25.88 -63.96 8.58
N ASP A 8 -24.69 -63.39 8.33
CA ASP A 8 -24.01 -62.99 7.07
C ASP A 8 -23.98 -64.17 6.04
N PRO A 9 -23.84 -64.00 4.70
CA PRO A 9 -22.51 -63.70 4.11
C PRO A 9 -22.45 -63.02 2.71
N SER A 10 -21.39 -62.25 2.49
CA SER A 10 -20.47 -62.18 1.31
C SER A 10 -20.98 -62.12 -0.15
N LEU A 11 -20.32 -61.27 -0.96
CA LEU A 11 -19.87 -61.41 -2.38
C LEU A 11 -20.12 -60.10 -3.17
N ASN A 12 -19.32 -59.62 -4.11
CA ASN A 12 -17.93 -59.85 -4.51
C ASN A 12 -17.60 -58.74 -5.54
N THR A 13 -16.33 -58.35 -5.60
CA THR A 13 -15.57 -57.82 -6.77
C THR A 13 -16.23 -56.88 -7.81
N ARG A 14 -15.57 -55.74 -8.06
CA ARG A 14 -14.82 -55.53 -9.33
C ARG A 14 -13.92 -54.30 -9.30
N ARG A 15 -12.61 -54.58 -9.47
CA ARG A 15 -11.57 -53.69 -9.95
C ARG A 15 -11.98 -53.07 -11.28
N ASN A 16 -11.65 -51.79 -11.51
CA ASN A 16 -11.31 -51.35 -12.86
C ASN A 16 -10.16 -50.34 -12.84
N SER A 17 -9.01 -50.84 -13.26
CA SER A 17 -7.82 -50.14 -13.69
C SER A 17 -8.11 -49.32 -14.96
N ASN A 18 -7.76 -48.04 -14.97
CA ASN A 18 -7.59 -47.28 -16.21
C ASN A 18 -6.18 -46.68 -16.24
N GLN A 19 -5.24 -47.49 -16.72
CA GLN A 19 -4.00 -47.03 -17.34
C GLN A 19 -4.35 -46.43 -18.70
N ARG A 20 -4.16 -45.12 -18.89
CA ARG A 20 -4.06 -44.54 -20.23
C ARG A 20 -2.61 -44.22 -20.55
N ARG A 21 -2.14 -44.95 -21.56
CA ARG A 21 -0.84 -44.85 -22.23
C ARG A 21 -0.66 -43.46 -22.85
N THR A 22 0.46 -42.82 -22.58
CA THR A 22 0.96 -41.66 -23.33
C THR A 22 1.86 -42.14 -24.47
N PRO A 23 1.73 -41.62 -25.71
CA PRO A 23 2.68 -41.91 -26.77
C PRO A 23 3.94 -41.06 -26.62
N LYS A 24 5.10 -41.70 -26.69
CA LYS A 24 6.40 -41.05 -26.92
C LYS A 24 6.44 -40.53 -28.37
N PHE A 25 6.62 -39.23 -28.55
CA PHE A 25 7.11 -38.67 -29.81
C PHE A 25 8.59 -38.32 -29.66
N ARG A 26 9.43 -39.05 -30.43
CA ARG A 26 10.78 -38.65 -30.82
C ARG A 26 10.66 -37.77 -32.06
N GLY A 27 11.39 -36.66 -32.09
CA GLY A 27 11.58 -35.82 -33.28
C GLY A 27 12.77 -34.89 -33.07
N ASN A 28 13.89 -35.24 -33.70
CA ASN A 28 15.16 -34.50 -33.69
C ASN A 28 15.17 -33.43 -34.82
N PHE A 29 15.80 -32.29 -34.51
CA PHE A 29 16.58 -31.38 -35.36
C PHE A 29 16.04 -30.83 -36.70
N HIS A 30 16.11 -29.50 -36.83
CA HIS A 30 16.80 -28.63 -37.83
C HIS A 30 16.21 -27.22 -37.58
N GLY A 31 16.91 -26.16 -37.19
CA GLY A 31 18.19 -25.66 -37.66
C GLY A 31 17.94 -24.57 -38.72
N HIS A 32 17.74 -23.30 -38.33
CA HIS A 32 18.09 -22.15 -39.18
C HIS A 32 18.25 -20.85 -38.36
N SER A 33 19.50 -20.41 -38.30
CA SER A 33 19.96 -19.10 -37.89
C SER A 33 19.67 -18.06 -38.97
N ASN A 34 19.17 -16.87 -38.60
CA ASN A 34 19.30 -15.68 -39.42
C ASN A 34 20.06 -14.60 -38.64
N ARG A 35 21.37 -14.55 -38.90
CA ARG A 35 22.23 -13.39 -38.69
C ARG A 35 22.13 -12.53 -39.95
N VAL A 36 21.67 -11.29 -39.84
CA VAL A 36 21.90 -10.26 -40.85
C VAL A 36 22.99 -9.33 -40.33
N ARG A 37 24.21 -9.52 -40.84
CA ARG A 37 25.30 -8.55 -40.80
C ARG A 37 25.13 -7.66 -42.03
N GLY A 38 24.95 -6.36 -41.83
CA GLY A 38 25.12 -5.33 -42.85
C GLY A 38 26.32 -4.47 -42.48
N ASN A 39 27.47 -4.79 -43.10
CA ASN A 39 28.68 -3.98 -43.10
C ASN A 39 28.46 -2.77 -44.03
N PHE A 40 28.74 -1.54 -43.58
CA PHE A 40 29.23 -0.49 -44.47
C PHE A 40 30.23 0.38 -43.70
N SER A 41 31.46 0.40 -44.21
CA SER A 41 32.51 1.35 -43.84
C SER A 41 33.10 1.93 -45.13
N SER A 42 33.81 3.05 -44.95
CA SER A 42 34.56 3.86 -45.93
C SER A 42 33.73 4.98 -46.58
N HIS A 43 34.22 6.20 -46.77
CA HIS A 43 35.60 6.69 -46.80
C HIS A 43 35.63 8.23 -46.61
N TRP A 44 36.76 8.75 -46.14
CA TRP A 44 37.11 10.17 -46.06
C TRP A 44 37.13 10.87 -47.42
N SER A 45 36.84 12.19 -47.43
CA SER A 45 37.64 13.14 -48.22
C SER A 45 37.59 14.56 -47.63
N HIS A 46 38.78 15.08 -47.34
CA HIS A 46 39.07 16.50 -47.17
C HIS A 46 39.25 17.18 -48.53
N ARG A 47 38.81 18.44 -48.65
CA ARG A 47 39.37 19.55 -49.44
C ARG A 47 38.63 20.81 -48.99
N GLY A 48 39.29 21.78 -48.35
CA GLY A 48 40.00 22.90 -49.01
C GLY A 48 38.97 23.97 -49.42
N GLY A 49 39.06 25.27 -49.12
CA GLY A 49 40.05 26.15 -48.51
C GLY A 49 39.48 27.57 -48.61
N GLY A 50 40.22 28.59 -48.16
CA GLY A 50 39.91 29.99 -48.49
C GLY A 50 39.94 30.92 -47.28
N GLY A 51 41.11 31.49 -47.03
CA GLY A 51 41.27 32.60 -46.10
C GLY A 51 40.77 33.92 -46.69
N GLY A 52 40.42 34.84 -45.80
CA GLY A 52 40.14 36.23 -46.11
C GLY A 52 40.21 37.05 -44.82
N ARG A 53 41.36 37.68 -44.57
CA ARG A 53 41.49 38.79 -43.62
C ARG A 53 41.05 40.06 -44.33
N PHE A 54 40.17 40.85 -43.72
CA PHE A 54 40.09 42.28 -43.99
C PHE A 54 39.84 43.04 -42.69
N ASP A 55 40.69 44.05 -42.53
CA ASP A 55 40.80 45.05 -41.49
C ASP A 55 39.81 46.20 -41.76
N GLY A 56 39.32 46.89 -40.71
CA GLY A 56 38.41 48.01 -40.93
C GLY A 56 37.65 48.56 -39.72
N SER A 57 38.33 49.43 -38.97
CA SER A 57 37.82 50.68 -38.37
C SER A 57 36.80 50.66 -37.21
N ASN A 58 37.29 51.22 -36.10
CA ASN A 58 36.56 51.84 -34.99
C ASN A 58 35.39 52.74 -35.42
N GLN A 59 34.23 52.52 -34.80
CA GLN A 59 33.37 53.62 -34.33
C GLN A 59 32.89 53.31 -32.92
N HIS A 60 33.31 54.15 -31.97
CA HIS A 60 32.69 54.28 -30.66
C HIS A 60 31.28 54.84 -30.84
N GLN A 61 30.25 54.08 -30.46
CA GLN A 61 29.09 54.64 -29.76
C GLN A 61 28.29 53.56 -29.06
N LYS A 62 28.24 53.71 -27.73
CA LYS A 62 27.32 53.18 -26.71
C LYS A 62 26.20 52.28 -27.24
N ASN A 63 26.19 51.03 -26.79
CA ASN A 63 24.93 50.31 -26.60
C ASN A 63 24.99 49.41 -25.37
N GLU A 64 23.84 49.39 -24.70
CA GLU A 64 23.56 48.88 -23.38
C GLU A 64 23.93 47.40 -23.21
N ASN A 65 24.45 47.07 -22.02
CA ASN A 65 24.78 45.72 -21.60
C ASN A 65 23.53 44.83 -21.57
N ASN A 66 23.21 44.22 -22.71
CA ASN A 66 22.36 43.04 -22.76
C ASN A 66 23.31 41.83 -22.82
N HIS A 67 23.84 41.42 -21.67
CA HIS A 67 24.55 40.15 -21.56
C HIS A 67 23.54 39.00 -21.69
N ASN A 68 23.32 38.61 -22.95
CA ASN A 68 22.95 37.24 -23.29
C ASN A 68 24.01 36.31 -22.69
N ASN A 69 23.71 35.73 -21.54
CA ASN A 69 24.48 34.61 -21.03
C ASN A 69 24.30 33.44 -21.99
N CYS A 70 25.36 33.19 -22.75
CA CYS A 70 25.57 31.96 -23.48
C CYS A 70 25.45 30.80 -22.47
N PRO A 71 24.65 29.75 -22.74
CA PRO A 71 24.51 28.64 -21.81
C PRO A 71 25.90 28.01 -21.64
N THR A 72 26.40 27.98 -20.41
CA THR A 72 27.62 27.23 -20.10
C THR A 72 27.43 25.77 -20.49
N PHE A 73 28.52 25.07 -20.81
CA PHE A 73 28.58 23.68 -21.27
C PHE A 73 27.79 22.66 -20.38
N ASN A 74 27.31 23.07 -19.21
CA ASN A 74 26.39 22.31 -18.35
C ASN A 74 24.90 22.36 -18.76
N ASP A 75 24.46 23.32 -19.58
CA ASP A 75 23.04 23.47 -19.94
C ASP A 75 22.59 22.54 -21.07
N GLN A 76 23.52 21.82 -21.71
CA GLN A 76 23.19 20.87 -22.78
C GLN A 76 22.77 19.47 -22.25
N PHE A 77 22.70 19.27 -20.93
CA PHE A 77 22.27 18.02 -20.29
C PHE A 77 20.96 18.17 -19.48
N SER A 78 20.09 19.12 -19.85
CA SER A 78 18.80 19.34 -19.18
C SER A 78 17.76 18.22 -19.35
N ASN A 79 18.14 17.10 -19.98
CA ASN A 79 17.29 15.92 -20.16
C ASN A 79 17.45 14.85 -19.07
N TYR A 80 18.27 15.09 -18.03
CA TYR A 80 18.62 14.08 -17.03
C TYR A 80 18.60 14.65 -15.60
N GLY A 81 17.45 14.60 -14.93
CA GLY A 81 17.34 14.78 -13.49
C GLY A 81 17.22 16.23 -12.98
N ILE A 82 16.64 16.40 -11.79
CA ILE A 82 16.61 17.69 -11.08
C ILE A 82 18.04 18.17 -10.79
N SER A 83 18.31 19.47 -10.98
CA SER A 83 19.64 20.02 -10.76
C SER A 83 20.01 20.02 -9.28
N TYR A 84 21.30 19.80 -8.99
CA TYR A 84 21.81 19.85 -7.61
C TYR A 84 21.51 21.18 -6.94
N LYS A 85 21.75 22.28 -7.65
CA LYS A 85 21.52 23.63 -7.15
C LYS A 85 20.08 23.81 -6.65
N LYS A 86 19.10 23.28 -7.38
CA LYS A 86 17.69 23.33 -6.97
C LYS A 86 17.42 22.57 -5.66
N ILE A 87 18.05 21.41 -5.45
CA ILE A 87 17.92 20.66 -4.18
C ILE A 87 18.61 21.41 -3.03
N GLU A 88 19.78 22.00 -3.27
CA GLU A 88 20.49 22.81 -2.29
C GLU A 88 19.70 24.07 -1.91
N ASP A 89 19.10 24.74 -2.87
CA ASP A 89 18.20 25.89 -2.64
C ASP A 89 17.01 25.47 -1.76
N ILE A 90 16.37 24.33 -2.05
CA ILE A 90 15.28 23.79 -1.21
C ILE A 90 15.77 23.47 0.21
N CYS A 91 16.95 22.86 0.36
CA CYS A 91 17.51 22.61 1.70
C CYS A 91 17.75 23.91 2.46
N ASN A 92 18.31 24.94 1.81
CA ASN A 92 18.51 26.24 2.41
C ASN A 92 17.18 26.90 2.81
N ASP A 93 16.14 26.77 2.00
CA ASP A 93 14.83 27.32 2.31
C ASP A 93 14.13 26.57 3.45
N LEU A 94 14.38 25.25 3.59
CA LEU A 94 13.96 24.45 4.75
C LEU A 94 14.70 24.87 6.03
N ASP A 95 16.02 25.06 5.95
CA ASP A 95 16.86 25.49 7.08
C ASP A 95 16.49 26.88 7.58
N ASN A 96 16.12 27.78 6.66
CA ASN A 96 15.69 29.14 6.98
C ASN A 96 14.18 29.27 7.25
N HIS A 97 13.45 28.14 7.36
CA HIS A 97 12.00 28.10 7.59
C HIS A 97 11.16 28.90 6.58
N LYS A 98 11.68 29.13 5.36
CA LYS A 98 10.91 29.77 4.28
C LYS A 98 9.90 28.82 3.68
N ILE A 99 10.26 27.54 3.60
CA ILE A 99 9.38 26.45 3.19
C ILE A 99 9.22 25.50 4.37
N LEU A 100 7.99 25.08 4.65
CA LEU A 100 7.69 24.12 5.72
C LEU A 100 7.77 22.68 5.19
N SER A 101 8.27 21.76 6.03
CA SER A 101 8.19 20.32 5.75
C SER A 101 6.75 19.87 5.53
N GLY A 102 6.53 19.05 4.51
CA GLY A 102 5.21 18.51 4.18
C GLY A 102 4.19 19.55 3.68
N SER A 103 4.63 20.74 3.30
CA SER A 103 3.79 21.79 2.73
C SER A 103 3.41 21.52 1.27
N SER A 104 2.32 22.13 0.82
CA SER A 104 1.88 22.10 -0.58
C SER A 104 2.93 22.71 -1.53
N GLU A 105 3.63 23.77 -1.09
CA GLU A 105 4.71 24.40 -1.83
C GLU A 105 5.87 23.43 -2.09
N LEU A 106 6.32 22.72 -1.05
CA LEU A 106 7.39 21.73 -1.16
C LEU A 106 6.99 20.55 -2.06
N LEU A 107 5.78 20.02 -1.88
CA LEU A 107 5.23 18.96 -2.74
C LEU A 107 5.19 19.39 -4.21
N THR A 108 4.71 20.60 -4.48
CA THR A 108 4.66 21.15 -5.85
C THR A 108 6.06 21.32 -6.44
N ALA A 109 7.04 21.75 -5.63
CA ALA A 109 8.41 21.97 -6.08
C ALA A 109 9.13 20.68 -6.53
N VAL A 110 8.78 19.54 -5.94
CA VAL A 110 9.40 18.24 -6.20
C VAL A 110 8.59 17.31 -7.10
N GLN A 111 7.30 17.57 -7.32
CA GLN A 111 6.43 16.83 -8.26
C GLN A 111 6.72 17.19 -9.72
N VAL A 112 7.98 17.09 -10.14
CA VAL A 112 8.45 17.32 -11.51
C VAL A 112 9.11 16.06 -12.06
N GLU A 113 8.94 15.79 -13.36
CA GLU A 113 9.46 14.56 -13.99
C GLU A 113 10.97 14.36 -13.77
N SER A 114 11.72 15.46 -13.81
CA SER A 114 13.17 15.47 -13.54
C SER A 114 13.51 14.96 -12.12
N PHE A 115 12.64 15.18 -11.14
CA PHE A 115 12.84 14.67 -9.79
C PHE A 115 12.64 13.15 -9.75
N TYR A 116 11.60 12.63 -10.41
CA TYR A 116 11.32 11.19 -10.42
C TYR A 116 12.36 10.40 -11.21
N HIS A 117 12.87 10.93 -12.33
CA HIS A 117 14.00 10.32 -13.03
C HIS A 117 15.22 10.15 -12.10
N ARG A 118 15.43 11.10 -11.17
CA ARG A 118 16.56 11.09 -10.24
C ARG A 118 16.47 9.98 -9.19
N LEU A 119 15.28 9.44 -8.92
CA LEU A 119 15.09 8.35 -7.96
C LEU A 119 15.67 7.01 -8.46
N ASN A 120 16.11 6.90 -9.71
CA ASN A 120 16.65 5.63 -10.23
C ASN A 120 18.17 5.52 -10.15
N ASP A 121 18.87 6.57 -9.73
CA ASP A 121 20.33 6.63 -9.72
C ASP A 121 20.84 7.28 -8.41
N LEU A 122 22.07 6.95 -7.98
CA LEU A 122 22.76 7.66 -6.88
C LEU A 122 23.56 8.87 -7.41
N TRP A 123 23.58 10.00 -6.71
CA TRP A 123 24.48 11.08 -7.06
C TRP A 123 25.94 10.70 -6.78
N PRO A 124 26.88 11.03 -7.68
CA PRO A 124 28.30 10.74 -7.47
C PRO A 124 28.86 11.39 -6.19
N ASP A 125 28.31 12.55 -5.84
CA ASP A 125 28.66 13.28 -4.64
C ASP A 125 27.70 12.91 -3.51
N ILE A 126 28.26 12.28 -2.47
CA ILE A 126 27.50 11.72 -1.35
C ILE A 126 26.82 12.80 -0.50
N LYS A 127 27.42 13.99 -0.38
CA LYS A 127 26.83 15.11 0.36
C LYS A 127 25.55 15.57 -0.34
N LYS A 128 25.61 15.66 -1.66
CA LYS A 128 24.44 16.00 -2.47
C LYS A 128 23.37 14.92 -2.28
N GLN A 129 23.75 13.64 -2.30
CA GLN A 129 22.82 12.54 -2.12
C GLN A 129 22.10 12.60 -0.76
N SER A 130 22.82 13.00 0.31
CA SER A 130 22.23 13.26 1.63
C SER A 130 21.16 14.36 1.56
N ASN A 131 21.47 15.49 0.91
CA ASN A 131 20.50 16.59 0.73
C ASN A 131 19.25 16.14 -0.04
N PHE A 132 19.42 15.32 -1.08
CA PHE A 132 18.30 14.79 -1.84
C PHE A 132 17.37 13.91 -0.98
N LEU A 133 17.95 13.04 -0.15
CA LEU A 133 17.19 12.23 0.82
C LEU A 133 16.48 13.09 1.86
N ARG A 134 17.14 14.14 2.33
CA ARG A 134 16.55 15.11 3.25
C ARG A 134 15.31 15.77 2.65
N VAL A 135 15.38 16.23 1.39
CA VAL A 135 14.23 16.80 0.67
C VAL A 135 13.10 15.78 0.51
N ILE A 136 13.41 14.52 0.16
CA ILE A 136 12.42 13.45 0.06
C ILE A 136 11.66 13.29 1.40
N VAL A 137 12.39 13.14 2.51
CA VAL A 137 11.81 12.93 3.83
C VAL A 137 11.02 14.16 4.29
N ALA A 138 11.55 15.38 4.08
CA ALA A 138 10.87 16.62 4.41
C ALA A 138 9.55 16.76 3.64
N THR A 139 9.54 16.40 2.35
CA THR A 139 8.33 16.41 1.52
C THR A 139 7.31 15.40 2.02
N ALA A 140 7.76 14.18 2.37
CA ALA A 140 6.89 13.10 2.82
C ALA A 140 6.32 13.28 4.23
N SER A 141 6.82 14.24 5.02
CA SER A 141 6.45 14.46 6.42
C SER A 141 5.27 15.43 6.58
N THR A 142 4.15 15.22 5.87
CA THR A 142 2.99 16.10 5.98
C THR A 142 2.19 15.90 7.26
N ASN A 143 1.76 17.00 7.87
CA ASN A 143 0.80 17.04 8.97
C ASN A 143 -0.58 17.54 8.52
N GLN A 144 -0.76 17.83 7.22
CA GLN A 144 -1.98 18.39 6.66
C GLN A 144 -2.83 17.30 6.04
N ALA A 145 -4.06 17.12 6.55
CA ALA A 145 -4.98 16.08 6.09
C ALA A 145 -5.29 16.19 4.58
N ASP A 146 -5.44 17.41 4.08
CA ASP A 146 -5.80 17.69 2.67
C ASP A 146 -4.69 17.29 1.69
N LEU A 147 -3.44 17.15 2.16
CA LEU A 147 -2.28 16.79 1.34
C LEU A 147 -1.90 15.31 1.45
N LEU A 148 -2.63 14.51 2.24
CA LEU A 148 -2.32 13.10 2.46
C LEU A 148 -2.33 12.29 1.16
N ASN A 149 -3.28 12.53 0.26
CA ASN A 149 -3.36 11.80 -1.01
C ASN A 149 -2.17 12.09 -1.93
N LEU A 150 -1.77 13.36 -2.05
CA LEU A 150 -0.60 13.76 -2.84
C LEU A 150 0.70 13.23 -2.23
N THR A 151 0.78 13.24 -0.90
CA THR A 151 1.92 12.67 -0.17
C THR A 151 1.99 11.16 -0.34
N TYR A 152 0.85 10.47 -0.31
CA TYR A 152 0.75 9.04 -0.57
C TYR A 152 1.24 8.67 -1.98
N GLU A 153 0.82 9.43 -3.00
CA GLU A 153 1.28 9.22 -4.38
C GLU A 153 2.79 9.46 -4.51
N PHE A 154 3.30 10.53 -3.89
CA PHE A 154 4.72 10.86 -3.88
C PHE A 154 5.56 9.74 -3.24
N VAL A 155 5.18 9.29 -2.04
CA VAL A 155 5.88 8.21 -1.33
C VAL A 155 5.75 6.90 -2.10
N THR A 156 4.61 6.63 -2.74
CA THR A 156 4.43 5.45 -3.61
C THR A 156 5.49 5.40 -4.72
N LYS A 157 5.70 6.50 -5.45
CA LYS A 157 6.70 6.58 -6.52
C LYS A 157 8.13 6.39 -5.99
N ILE A 158 8.42 6.83 -4.77
CA ILE A 158 9.73 6.61 -4.13
C ILE A 158 9.98 5.14 -3.87
N PHE A 159 9.01 4.43 -3.29
CA PHE A 159 9.15 3.00 -2.99
C PHE A 159 9.12 2.11 -4.24
N GLU A 160 8.51 2.58 -5.34
CA GLU A 160 8.55 1.90 -6.65
C GLU A 160 9.86 2.13 -7.42
N SER A 161 10.68 3.10 -7.00
CA SER A 161 11.97 3.43 -7.61
C SER A 161 13.13 2.57 -7.08
N LYS A 162 14.31 2.71 -7.71
CA LYS A 162 15.54 2.02 -7.26
C LYS A 162 16.30 2.75 -6.16
N ILE A 163 15.81 3.90 -5.67
CA ILE A 163 16.60 4.78 -4.77
C ILE A 163 16.98 4.08 -3.47
N ILE A 164 16.00 3.41 -2.84
CA ILE A 164 16.17 2.73 -1.56
C ILE A 164 17.20 1.61 -1.71
N ASP A 165 17.06 0.81 -2.77
CA ASP A 165 17.95 -0.33 -3.06
C ASP A 165 19.38 0.16 -3.23
N THR A 166 19.55 1.22 -4.01
CA THR A 166 20.86 1.80 -4.30
C THR A 166 21.51 2.38 -3.04
N ILE A 167 20.75 3.05 -2.17
CA ILE A 167 21.26 3.60 -0.91
C ILE A 167 21.62 2.48 0.08
N VAL A 168 20.76 1.48 0.21
CA VAL A 168 21.02 0.37 1.12
C VAL A 168 22.29 -0.36 0.69
N GLU A 169 22.43 -0.69 -0.59
CA GLU A 169 23.59 -1.40 -1.12
C GLU A 169 24.89 -0.59 -1.06
N LYS A 170 24.86 0.70 -1.43
CA LYS A 170 26.07 1.52 -1.61
C LYS A 170 26.43 2.39 -0.41
N CYS A 171 25.49 2.68 0.49
CA CYS A 171 25.71 3.61 1.59
C CYS A 171 25.51 2.96 2.96
N ILE A 172 24.51 2.08 3.13
CA ILE A 172 24.19 1.50 4.45
C ILE A 172 24.96 0.19 4.70
N CYS A 173 24.88 -0.78 3.79
CA CYS A 173 25.57 -2.08 3.95
C CYS A 173 27.09 -1.94 4.14
N PRO A 174 27.81 -1.02 3.47
CA PRO A 174 29.24 -0.85 3.68
C PRO A 174 29.62 -0.40 5.09
N LEU A 175 28.70 0.24 5.83
CA LEU A 175 28.94 0.64 7.20
C LEU A 175 29.18 -0.54 8.14
N MET A 176 28.84 -1.77 7.77
CA MET A 176 29.17 -2.96 8.56
C MET A 176 30.68 -3.22 8.66
N TYR A 177 31.47 -2.74 7.70
CA TYR A 177 32.90 -3.04 7.62
C TYR A 177 33.80 -1.83 7.34
N ASP A 178 33.27 -0.71 6.84
CA ASP A 178 34.04 0.50 6.59
C ASP A 178 34.00 1.48 7.78
N THR A 179 35.06 1.43 8.60
CA THR A 179 35.22 2.30 9.78
C THR A 179 35.38 3.79 9.46
N ASN A 180 35.79 4.15 8.24
CA ASN A 180 35.88 5.56 7.84
C ASN A 180 34.47 6.10 7.56
N MET A 181 33.65 5.33 6.84
CA MET A 181 32.25 5.69 6.60
C MET A 181 31.45 5.77 7.91
N GLN A 182 31.72 4.90 8.89
CA GLN A 182 31.07 4.96 10.21
C GLN A 182 31.34 6.28 10.95
N LYS A 183 32.50 6.90 10.75
CA LYS A 183 32.89 8.16 11.42
C LYS A 183 32.44 9.41 10.67
N ASP A 184 32.06 9.27 9.40
CA ASP A 184 31.65 10.39 8.56
C ASP A 184 30.18 10.77 8.85
N SER A 185 30.01 12.03 9.25
CA SER A 185 28.70 12.63 9.55
C SER A 185 27.68 12.52 8.42
N ILE A 186 28.12 12.49 7.16
CA ILE A 186 27.22 12.41 6.01
C ILE A 186 26.52 11.04 5.97
N TYR A 187 27.22 9.95 6.27
CA TYR A 187 26.60 8.62 6.32
C TYR A 187 25.69 8.46 7.54
N ALA A 188 25.98 9.16 8.64
CA ALA A 188 25.06 9.24 9.78
C ALA A 188 23.75 9.94 9.39
N GLU A 189 23.80 11.02 8.61
CA GLU A 189 22.61 11.70 8.07
C GLU A 189 21.87 10.84 7.06
N ILE A 190 22.57 10.16 6.15
CA ILE A 190 21.94 9.24 5.19
C ILE A 190 21.22 8.12 5.93
N SER A 191 21.85 7.55 6.97
CA SER A 191 21.23 6.53 7.82
C SER A 191 19.96 7.04 8.48
N PHE A 192 20.01 8.23 9.07
CA PHE A 192 18.85 8.87 9.70
C PHE A 192 17.68 9.06 8.71
N HIS A 193 17.94 9.69 7.56
CA HIS A 193 16.89 9.93 6.56
C HIS A 193 16.36 8.62 5.95
N THR A 194 17.22 7.61 5.77
CA THR A 194 16.81 6.29 5.26
C THR A 194 15.87 5.61 6.24
N VAL A 195 16.20 5.57 7.53
CA VAL A 195 15.35 4.98 8.57
C VAL A 195 14.01 5.72 8.65
N LYS A 196 14.03 7.06 8.63
CA LYS A 196 12.81 7.87 8.66
C LYS A 196 11.93 7.66 7.43
N LEU A 197 12.52 7.54 6.24
CA LEU A 197 11.79 7.22 5.01
C LEU A 197 11.13 5.84 5.09
N LEU A 198 11.84 4.82 5.60
CA LEU A 198 11.28 3.48 5.79
C LEU A 198 10.11 3.48 6.78
N LEU A 199 10.22 4.20 7.89
CA LEU A 199 9.12 4.40 8.84
C LEU A 199 7.91 5.09 8.20
N LEU A 200 8.13 6.15 7.42
CA LEU A 200 7.06 6.80 6.65
C LEU A 200 6.41 5.82 5.67
N GLY A 201 7.18 4.93 5.06
CA GLY A 201 6.66 3.83 4.23
C GLY A 201 5.73 2.88 5.02
N PHE A 202 6.10 2.50 6.25
CA PHE A 202 5.22 1.70 7.12
C PHE A 202 3.93 2.43 7.49
N HIS A 203 3.99 3.73 7.73
CA HIS A 203 2.81 4.53 8.09
C HIS A 203 1.88 4.79 6.91
N LEU A 204 2.42 5.13 5.75
CA LEU A 204 1.63 5.55 4.58
C LEU A 204 1.30 4.41 3.62
N LEU A 205 2.20 3.41 3.49
CA LEU A 205 2.11 2.32 2.51
C LEU A 205 2.20 0.92 3.13
N PRO A 206 1.46 0.61 4.21
CA PRO A 206 1.65 -0.63 4.97
C PRO A 206 1.52 -1.92 4.12
N SER A 207 0.66 -1.92 3.10
CA SER A 207 0.47 -3.06 2.20
C SER A 207 1.64 -3.25 1.20
N LYS A 208 2.30 -2.17 0.77
CA LYS A 208 3.43 -2.24 -0.19
C LYS A 208 4.77 -2.54 0.50
N MET A 209 4.90 -2.19 1.78
CA MET A 209 6.13 -2.44 2.57
C MET A 209 6.52 -3.92 2.65
N ASP A 210 5.57 -4.82 2.39
CA ASP A 210 5.79 -6.26 2.36
C ASP A 210 6.87 -6.72 1.40
N GLN A 211 7.05 -6.02 0.28
CA GLN A 211 8.08 -6.31 -0.73
C GLN A 211 9.46 -5.76 -0.30
N HIS A 212 9.49 -4.84 0.65
CA HIS A 212 10.71 -4.17 1.14
C HIS A 212 11.21 -4.71 2.48
N LEU A 213 10.50 -5.62 3.15
CA LEU A 213 10.91 -6.16 4.46
C LEU A 213 12.35 -6.71 4.51
N PRO A 214 12.85 -7.46 3.50
CA PRO A 214 14.25 -7.90 3.51
C PRO A 214 15.24 -6.73 3.54
N LYS A 215 14.92 -5.63 2.85
CA LYS A 215 15.74 -4.42 2.81
C LYS A 215 15.69 -3.68 4.14
N VAL A 216 14.52 -3.60 4.76
CA VAL A 216 14.35 -3.07 6.12
C VAL A 216 15.19 -3.86 7.11
N GLN A 217 15.16 -5.20 7.02
CA GLN A 217 15.99 -6.07 7.86
C GLN A 217 17.49 -5.81 7.64
N ASN A 218 17.93 -5.64 6.38
CA ASN A 218 19.33 -5.32 6.08
C ASN A 218 19.76 -3.98 6.69
N VAL A 219 18.91 -2.96 6.63
CA VAL A 219 19.18 -1.65 7.25
C VAL A 219 19.32 -1.81 8.76
N ILE A 220 18.38 -2.49 9.42
CA ILE A 220 18.44 -2.73 10.87
C ILE A 220 19.72 -3.46 11.23
N THR A 221 20.01 -4.59 10.57
CA THR A 221 21.21 -5.38 10.86
C THR A 221 22.50 -4.58 10.64
N SER A 222 22.56 -3.77 9.59
CA SER A 222 23.75 -2.97 9.27
C SER A 222 23.99 -1.87 10.30
N LEU A 223 22.92 -1.28 10.85
CA LEU A 223 23.00 -0.13 11.75
C LEU A 223 23.03 -0.50 13.24
N LYS A 224 22.61 -1.72 13.63
CA LYS A 224 22.41 -2.14 15.03
C LYS A 224 23.66 -2.10 15.90
N HIS A 225 24.84 -2.23 15.31
CA HIS A 225 26.12 -2.29 16.02
C HIS A 225 27.01 -1.07 15.77
N ILE A 226 26.45 -0.03 15.15
CA ILE A 226 27.18 1.20 14.82
C ILE A 226 26.86 2.26 15.87
N SER A 227 27.85 3.06 16.22
CA SER A 227 27.64 4.25 17.05
C SER A 227 26.87 5.29 16.26
N LEU A 228 25.60 5.47 16.58
CA LEU A 228 24.68 6.41 15.93
C LEU A 228 24.26 7.51 16.91
N LYS A 229 23.80 8.63 16.37
CA LYS A 229 23.15 9.68 17.17
C LYS A 229 21.89 9.12 17.83
N GLU A 230 21.59 9.58 19.05
CA GLU A 230 20.46 9.12 19.86
C GLU A 230 19.13 9.15 19.10
N GLU A 231 18.86 10.23 18.36
CA GLU A 231 17.65 10.36 17.54
C GLU A 231 17.54 9.24 16.50
N THR A 232 18.64 8.87 15.84
CA THR A 232 18.67 7.79 14.85
C THR A 232 18.42 6.43 15.51
N VAL A 233 18.96 6.19 16.71
CA VAL A 233 18.74 4.95 17.47
C VAL A 233 17.27 4.77 17.78
N ILE A 234 16.59 5.83 18.27
CA ILE A 234 15.15 5.80 18.56
C ILE A 234 14.33 5.45 17.31
N GLN A 235 14.66 6.05 16.15
CA GLN A 235 13.97 5.72 14.91
C GLN A 235 14.28 4.29 14.43
N LEU A 236 15.50 3.80 14.65
CA LEU A 236 15.90 2.44 14.29
C LEU A 236 15.15 1.40 15.13
N GLU A 237 14.98 1.65 16.43
CA GLU A 237 14.19 0.80 17.32
C GLU A 237 12.72 0.77 16.90
N ARG A 238 12.13 1.92 16.55
CA ARG A 238 10.77 2.00 15.99
C ARG A 238 10.65 1.19 14.71
N LEU A 239 11.68 1.22 13.86
CA LEU A 239 11.71 0.46 12.61
C LEU A 239 11.83 -1.04 12.87
N GLU A 240 12.62 -1.46 13.86
CA GLU A 240 12.72 -2.85 14.32
C GLU A 240 11.39 -3.37 14.86
N ILE A 241 10.66 -2.54 15.64
CA ILE A 241 9.31 -2.86 16.11
C ILE A 241 8.34 -3.00 14.93
N ALA A 242 8.31 -2.03 14.02
CA ALA A 242 7.43 -2.08 12.84
C ALA A 242 7.69 -3.31 11.95
N LEU A 243 8.97 -3.71 11.81
CA LEU A 243 9.36 -4.92 11.08
C LEU A 243 8.90 -6.20 11.82
N LYS A 244 9.11 -6.28 13.13
CA LYS A 244 8.64 -7.42 13.96
C LYS A 244 7.14 -7.56 13.89
N ASP A 245 6.40 -6.46 14.09
CA ASP A 245 4.94 -6.42 13.99
C ASP A 245 4.46 -6.92 12.62
N ARG A 246 5.15 -6.55 11.53
CA ARG A 246 4.78 -7.02 10.18
C ARG A 246 5.12 -8.49 9.95
N HIS A 247 6.26 -8.97 10.47
CA HIS A 247 6.61 -10.39 10.43
C HIS A 247 5.66 -11.23 11.26
N GLU A 248 5.27 -10.77 12.44
CA GLU A 248 4.28 -11.39 13.31
C GLU A 248 2.89 -11.35 12.68
N THR A 249 2.51 -10.26 12.00
CA THR A 249 1.26 -10.19 11.24
C THR A 249 1.27 -11.18 10.07
N LYS A 250 2.38 -11.29 9.31
CA LYS A 250 2.53 -12.30 8.24
C LYS A 250 2.61 -13.73 8.76
N ALA A 251 3.28 -13.95 9.88
CA ALA A 251 3.37 -15.23 10.56
C ALA A 251 1.99 -15.62 11.11
N SER A 252 1.25 -14.67 11.68
CA SER A 252 -0.12 -14.84 12.14
C SER A 252 -1.08 -15.07 10.98
N LEU A 253 -0.90 -14.44 9.82
CA LEU A 253 -1.66 -14.72 8.58
C LEU A 253 -1.36 -16.13 8.04
N ARG A 254 -0.10 -16.57 8.06
CA ARG A 254 0.31 -17.95 7.69
C ARG A 254 -0.16 -18.99 8.71
N LEU A 255 -0.16 -18.66 9.99
CA LEU A 255 -0.71 -19.46 11.08
C LEU A 255 -2.25 -19.46 11.01
N THR A 256 -2.94 -18.39 10.62
CA THR A 256 -4.40 -18.43 10.44
C THR A 256 -4.83 -19.41 9.34
N THR A 257 -4.00 -19.65 8.32
CA THR A 257 -4.29 -20.68 7.29
C THR A 257 -4.08 -22.12 7.79
N GLN A 258 -3.25 -22.35 8.82
CA GLN A 258 -2.91 -23.69 9.33
C GLN A 258 -3.51 -24.00 10.71
N THR A 259 -3.63 -23.02 11.60
CA THR A 259 -4.04 -23.13 13.01
C THR A 259 -5.55 -22.94 13.22
N GLN A 260 -6.31 -22.38 12.26
CA GLN A 260 -7.79 -22.41 12.33
C GLN A 260 -8.37 -23.83 12.21
N LYS A 261 -7.57 -24.83 11.81
CA LYS A 261 -7.95 -26.26 11.93
C LYS A 261 -7.72 -26.84 13.34
N GLN A 262 -6.97 -26.17 14.22
CA GLN A 262 -6.59 -26.70 15.53
C GLN A 262 -6.46 -25.59 16.57
N LYS A 263 -7.60 -25.09 17.07
CA LYS A 263 -7.87 -24.66 18.47
C LYS A 263 -9.12 -23.78 18.49
N GLY A 264 -10.28 -24.42 18.39
CA GLY A 264 -11.53 -23.81 18.83
C GLY A 264 -11.54 -23.72 20.35
N LYS A 265 -11.44 -22.51 20.89
CA LYS A 265 -12.09 -21.98 22.12
C LYS A 265 -11.32 -20.77 22.64
N ILE A 266 -11.85 -19.56 22.45
CA ILE A 266 -11.73 -18.46 23.43
C ILE A 266 -13.05 -17.65 23.38
N PHE A 267 -13.63 -17.39 24.56
CA PHE A 267 -15.00 -16.89 24.80
C PHE A 267 -15.05 -15.36 24.95
N GLU A 268 -16.25 -14.78 24.79
CA GLU A 268 -16.60 -13.49 25.39
C GLU A 268 -16.15 -13.47 26.87
N GLY A 269 -15.28 -12.51 27.25
CA GLY A 269 -14.77 -12.39 28.62
C GLY A 269 -13.33 -12.90 28.86
N SER A 270 -12.50 -12.98 27.82
CA SER A 270 -11.11 -13.42 27.96
C SER A 270 -10.24 -12.45 28.77
N THR A 271 -9.43 -12.96 29.71
CA THR A 271 -8.43 -12.17 30.48
C THR A 271 -6.99 -12.30 29.95
N GLY A 272 -6.72 -13.22 29.03
CA GLY A 272 -5.39 -13.43 28.45
C GLY A 272 -4.99 -12.35 27.44
N GLU A 273 -3.73 -12.33 27.00
CA GLU A 273 -3.26 -11.36 26.01
C GLU A 273 -3.95 -11.51 24.63
N PRO A 274 -4.22 -10.40 23.92
CA PRO A 274 -4.82 -10.45 22.59
C PRO A 274 -3.87 -11.13 21.59
N PRO A 275 -4.39 -11.93 20.64
CA PRO A 275 -3.56 -12.67 19.70
C PRO A 275 -2.87 -11.77 18.66
N ILE A 276 -3.37 -10.55 18.45
CA ILE A 276 -2.88 -9.57 17.46
C ILE A 276 -3.05 -8.18 18.08
N ASN A 277 -2.08 -7.28 17.90
CA ASN A 277 -2.23 -5.89 18.33
C ASN A 277 -3.36 -5.20 17.52
N PHE A 278 -4.27 -4.49 18.21
CA PHE A 278 -5.42 -3.84 17.57
C PHE A 278 -5.05 -2.79 16.51
N ARG A 279 -3.85 -2.20 16.59
CA ARG A 279 -3.33 -1.25 15.59
C ARG A 279 -3.13 -1.85 14.21
N HIS A 280 -2.95 -3.18 14.14
CA HIS A 280 -2.72 -3.91 12.88
C HIS A 280 -3.99 -4.57 12.34
N ILE A 281 -5.11 -4.47 13.06
CA ILE A 281 -6.38 -5.04 12.64
C ILE A 281 -7.02 -4.13 11.59
N SER A 282 -7.49 -4.70 10.48
CA SER A 282 -8.19 -3.94 9.45
C SER A 282 -9.47 -3.30 9.99
N VAL A 283 -9.61 -1.98 9.79
CA VAL A 283 -10.83 -1.21 10.09
C VAL A 283 -11.98 -1.64 9.18
N VAL A 284 -11.69 -1.93 7.91
CA VAL A 284 -12.66 -2.49 6.98
C VAL A 284 -12.77 -4.00 7.22
N PRO A 285 -13.96 -4.61 7.16
CA PRO A 285 -14.09 -6.05 7.32
C PRO A 285 -13.35 -6.85 6.24
N ILE A 286 -12.87 -8.03 6.61
CA ILE A 286 -12.25 -9.02 5.72
C ILE A 286 -13.17 -10.24 5.56
N PRO A 287 -13.02 -11.07 4.51
CA PRO A 287 -13.87 -12.24 4.27
C PRO A 287 -13.98 -13.19 5.47
N GLU A 288 -12.90 -13.31 6.24
CA GLU A 288 -12.81 -14.12 7.45
C GLU A 288 -13.83 -13.64 8.49
N ASP A 289 -14.02 -12.33 8.65
CA ASP A 289 -14.96 -11.74 9.62
C ASP A 289 -16.40 -12.20 9.44
N ILE A 290 -16.80 -12.55 8.22
CA ILE A 290 -18.16 -13.02 7.89
C ILE A 290 -18.22 -14.54 7.86
N SER A 291 -17.18 -15.18 7.35
CA SER A 291 -17.13 -16.65 7.18
C SER A 291 -16.80 -17.41 8.46
N HIS A 292 -16.35 -16.73 9.52
CA HIS A 292 -15.83 -17.34 10.74
C HIS A 292 -16.71 -18.44 11.35
N GLN A 293 -16.05 -19.57 11.66
CA GLN A 293 -16.57 -20.65 12.51
C GLN A 293 -16.39 -20.37 14.02
N TYR A 294 -15.66 -19.31 14.39
CA TYR A 294 -15.29 -19.00 15.78
C TYR A 294 -15.57 -17.54 16.16
N PRO A 295 -15.88 -17.24 17.43
CA PRO A 295 -16.10 -15.88 17.90
C PRO A 295 -14.80 -15.05 17.89
N PRO A 296 -14.89 -13.74 17.63
CA PRO A 296 -13.73 -12.85 17.72
C PRO A 296 -13.23 -12.74 19.17
N TYR A 297 -11.93 -12.46 19.33
CA TYR A 297 -11.36 -12.17 20.64
C TYR A 297 -11.88 -10.81 21.15
N LEU A 298 -12.63 -10.84 22.26
CA LEU A 298 -13.25 -9.69 22.90
C LEU A 298 -13.08 -9.73 24.41
N ARG A 299 -12.75 -8.58 24.98
CA ARG A 299 -12.76 -8.34 26.43
C ARG A 299 -13.93 -7.44 26.77
N ALA A 300 -14.55 -7.69 27.93
CA ALA A 300 -15.60 -6.82 28.42
C ALA A 300 -15.05 -5.42 28.71
N ALA A 301 -15.84 -4.38 28.40
CA ALA A 301 -15.54 -3.03 28.86
C ALA A 301 -15.56 -3.01 30.40
N LYS A 302 -14.57 -2.35 31.01
CA LYS A 302 -14.55 -2.13 32.46
C LYS A 302 -15.49 -0.95 32.77
N PHE A 303 -16.61 -1.22 33.44
CA PHE A 303 -17.54 -0.19 33.91
C PHE A 303 -17.15 0.39 35.28
N LEU A 304 -16.36 -0.34 36.05
CA LEU A 304 -15.87 0.03 37.39
C LEU A 304 -14.37 -0.26 37.48
N GLY A 305 -13.61 0.66 38.08
CA GLY A 305 -12.15 0.55 38.22
C GLY A 305 -11.36 1.10 37.04
N LYS A 306 -10.03 1.08 37.15
CA LYS A 306 -9.11 1.58 36.12
C LYS A 306 -8.69 0.50 35.13
N TYR A 307 -8.36 0.92 33.91
CA TYR A 307 -7.64 0.07 32.98
C TYR A 307 -6.19 -0.10 33.44
N ASP A 308 -5.57 -1.20 33.05
CA ASP A 308 -4.21 -1.54 33.49
C ASP A 308 -3.18 -0.67 32.75
N SER A 309 -3.53 -0.21 31.54
CA SER A 309 -2.78 0.76 30.74
C SER A 309 -3.69 1.43 29.70
N ASP A 310 -3.24 2.56 29.15
CA ASP A 310 -3.90 3.24 28.03
C ASP A 310 -3.99 2.31 26.81
N GLU A 311 -2.96 1.50 26.58
CA GLU A 311 -2.94 0.44 25.56
C GLU A 311 -4.05 -0.59 25.72
N GLN A 312 -4.29 -1.03 26.96
CA GLN A 312 -5.39 -1.95 27.25
C GLN A 312 -6.74 -1.28 26.95
N TYR A 313 -6.92 0.00 27.33
CA TYR A 313 -8.15 0.73 27.03
C TYR A 313 -8.39 0.80 25.52
N LEU A 314 -7.39 1.24 24.76
CA LEU A 314 -7.51 1.40 23.29
C LEU A 314 -7.81 0.07 22.59
N ASP A 315 -7.14 -1.02 22.97
CA ASP A 315 -7.42 -2.36 22.41
C ASP A 315 -8.86 -2.80 22.67
N ILE A 316 -9.35 -2.65 23.89
CA ILE A 316 -10.70 -3.05 24.28
C ILE A 316 -11.73 -2.22 23.51
N GLN A 317 -11.58 -0.90 23.48
CA GLN A 317 -12.51 -0.02 22.78
C GLN A 317 -12.52 -0.29 21.27
N PHE A 318 -11.34 -0.46 20.66
CA PHE A 318 -11.24 -0.76 19.23
C PHE A 318 -11.96 -2.07 18.89
N ARG A 319 -11.68 -3.16 19.63
CA ARG A 319 -12.23 -4.49 19.34
C ARG A 319 -13.74 -4.54 19.54
N LEU A 320 -14.26 -3.89 20.57
CA LEU A 320 -15.70 -3.78 20.81
C LEU A 320 -16.39 -2.98 19.71
N LEU A 321 -15.83 -1.83 19.34
CA LEU A 321 -16.37 -0.97 18.29
C LEU A 321 -16.39 -1.70 16.93
N ARG A 322 -15.31 -2.41 16.62
CA ARG A 322 -15.20 -3.22 15.41
C ARG A 322 -16.23 -4.36 15.39
N GLU A 323 -16.42 -5.05 16.50
CA GLU A 323 -17.44 -6.10 16.60
C GLU A 323 -18.85 -5.52 16.46
N ASP A 324 -19.13 -4.37 17.06
CA ASP A 324 -20.44 -3.71 16.95
C ASP A 324 -20.79 -3.35 15.50
N LEU A 325 -19.78 -2.96 14.70
CA LEU A 325 -19.91 -2.78 13.24
C LEU A 325 -20.17 -4.09 12.49
N ILE A 326 -19.41 -5.15 12.79
CA ILE A 326 -19.35 -6.37 11.97
C ILE A 326 -20.43 -7.38 12.34
N ARG A 327 -20.76 -7.51 13.62
CA ARG A 327 -21.72 -8.49 14.14
C ARG A 327 -23.08 -8.42 13.47
N PRO A 328 -23.69 -7.23 13.25
CA PRO A 328 -24.98 -7.14 12.55
C PRO A 328 -24.90 -7.67 11.11
N LEU A 329 -23.83 -7.32 10.38
CA LEU A 329 -23.61 -7.78 9.01
C LEU A 329 -23.41 -9.31 8.96
N ARG A 330 -22.55 -9.85 9.82
CA ARG A 330 -22.27 -11.30 9.91
C ARG A 330 -23.55 -12.09 10.25
N LYS A 331 -24.30 -11.68 11.29
CA LYS A 331 -25.57 -12.34 11.65
C LYS A 331 -26.61 -12.22 10.54
N GLY A 332 -26.68 -11.08 9.86
CA GLY A 332 -27.58 -10.87 8.73
C GLY A 332 -27.29 -11.85 7.58
N ILE A 333 -26.03 -12.02 7.21
CA ILE A 333 -25.61 -12.94 6.13
C ILE A 333 -25.84 -14.40 6.56
N GLU A 334 -25.58 -14.74 7.81
CA GLU A 334 -25.88 -16.07 8.34
C GLU A 334 -27.37 -16.39 8.30
N GLY A 335 -28.21 -15.44 8.72
CA GLY A 335 -29.67 -15.55 8.64
C GLY A 335 -30.17 -15.70 7.20
N TYR A 336 -29.57 -14.94 6.26
CA TYR A 336 -29.83 -15.07 4.83
C TYR A 336 -29.54 -16.49 4.31
N ARG A 337 -28.35 -17.04 4.62
CA ARG A 337 -27.95 -18.39 4.20
C ARG A 337 -28.89 -19.49 4.72
N LYS A 338 -29.41 -19.32 5.95
CA LYS A 338 -30.35 -20.29 6.57
C LYS A 338 -31.79 -20.18 6.05
N GLY A 339 -32.07 -19.28 5.10
CA GLY A 339 -33.42 -19.06 4.57
C GLY A 339 -34.35 -18.31 5.54
N GLY A 340 -33.80 -17.71 6.60
CA GLY A 340 -34.55 -16.99 7.62
C GLY A 340 -35.02 -15.62 7.14
N LYS A 341 -36.16 -15.57 6.44
CA LYS A 341 -36.78 -14.30 5.99
C LYS A 341 -37.28 -13.38 7.12
N LYS A 342 -37.30 -13.84 8.38
CA LYS A 342 -37.95 -13.14 9.50
C LYS A 342 -37.01 -12.47 10.52
N GLU A 343 -35.71 -12.75 10.49
CA GLU A 343 -34.78 -12.27 11.54
C GLU A 343 -33.54 -11.50 11.02
N SER A 344 -33.34 -11.40 9.71
CA SER A 344 -32.27 -10.56 9.16
C SER A 344 -32.84 -9.22 8.71
N ASP A 345 -32.52 -8.15 9.45
CA ASP A 345 -32.71 -6.74 8.99
C ASP A 345 -31.85 -6.38 7.77
N LEU A 346 -31.18 -7.39 7.19
CA LEU A 346 -30.27 -7.25 6.08
C LEU A 346 -31.04 -7.11 4.77
N PHE A 347 -30.87 -5.96 4.12
CA PHE A 347 -31.48 -5.71 2.83
C PHE A 347 -30.57 -6.23 1.73
N VAL A 348 -31.10 -7.17 0.94
CA VAL A 348 -30.38 -7.83 -0.15
C VAL A 348 -30.79 -7.20 -1.48
N PHE A 349 -29.81 -6.68 -2.20
CA PHE A 349 -29.93 -6.28 -3.60
C PHE A 349 -29.55 -7.49 -4.46
N ASN A 350 -30.48 -7.94 -5.30
CA ASN A 350 -30.25 -9.03 -6.25
C ASN A 350 -29.83 -8.48 -7.61
N ASP A 351 -29.17 -9.32 -8.40
CA ASP A 351 -28.80 -9.05 -9.79
C ASP A 351 -28.03 -7.74 -9.97
N VAL A 352 -27.08 -7.48 -9.08
CA VAL A 352 -26.22 -6.30 -9.13
C VAL A 352 -25.16 -6.49 -10.21
N GLU A 353 -25.14 -5.60 -11.19
CA GLU A 353 -24.17 -5.60 -12.28
C GLU A 353 -23.13 -4.51 -12.04
N LEU A 354 -21.85 -4.83 -12.21
CA LEU A 354 -20.75 -3.89 -12.01
C LEU A 354 -20.25 -3.35 -13.35
N GLY A 355 -20.18 -2.03 -13.45
CA GLY A 355 -19.56 -1.33 -14.56
C GLY A 355 -18.03 -1.39 -14.51
N ALA A 356 -17.40 -1.04 -15.63
CA ALA A 356 -15.96 -0.89 -15.70
C ALA A 356 -15.46 0.14 -14.66
N SER A 357 -14.30 -0.13 -14.08
CA SER A 357 -13.68 0.78 -13.14
C SER A 357 -13.26 2.07 -13.84
N THR A 358 -13.53 3.19 -13.21
CA THR A 358 -13.20 4.54 -13.70
C THR A 358 -12.59 5.36 -12.58
N ILE A 359 -11.82 6.39 -12.92
CA ILE A 359 -11.28 7.32 -11.92
C ILE A 359 -12.36 8.38 -11.66
N ASP A 360 -12.73 8.56 -10.41
CA ASP A 360 -13.60 9.66 -10.01
C ASP A 360 -12.86 10.98 -10.22
N LYS A 361 -13.51 11.91 -10.93
CA LYS A 361 -12.93 13.22 -11.24
C LYS A 361 -12.85 14.12 -10.01
N LYS A 362 -13.68 13.89 -8.99
CA LYS A 362 -13.71 14.71 -7.77
C LYS A 362 -12.67 14.23 -6.74
N SER A 363 -12.62 12.93 -6.48
CA SER A 363 -11.75 12.34 -5.45
C SER A 363 -10.44 11.74 -5.98
N GLY A 364 -10.32 11.48 -7.29
CA GLY A 364 -9.18 10.78 -7.89
C GLY A 364 -9.15 9.27 -7.57
N GLU A 365 -10.16 8.75 -6.89
CA GLU A 365 -10.23 7.34 -6.49
C GLU A 365 -10.69 6.45 -7.64
N LEU A 366 -10.28 5.17 -7.63
CA LEU A 366 -10.77 4.19 -8.58
C LEU A 366 -12.13 3.65 -8.11
N ILE A 367 -13.16 3.91 -8.89
CA ILE A 367 -14.56 3.64 -8.56
C ILE A 367 -15.15 2.67 -9.57
N SER A 368 -16.13 1.86 -9.16
CA SER A 368 -16.97 1.08 -10.07
C SER A 368 -18.43 1.36 -9.77
N PHE A 369 -19.24 1.56 -10.81
CA PHE A 369 -20.66 1.78 -10.67
C PHE A 369 -21.40 0.45 -10.60
N ALA A 370 -22.18 0.26 -9.54
CA ALA A 370 -23.14 -0.82 -9.43
C ALA A 370 -24.50 -0.38 -9.98
N HIS A 371 -25.06 -1.21 -10.84
CA HIS A 371 -26.43 -1.12 -11.31
C HIS A 371 -27.30 -2.06 -10.46
N ILE A 372 -28.30 -1.48 -9.80
CA ILE A 372 -29.21 -2.17 -8.89
C ILE A 372 -30.66 -1.97 -9.31
N THR A 373 -31.50 -2.96 -9.03
CA THR A 373 -32.93 -2.85 -9.25
C THR A 373 -33.59 -2.10 -8.09
N ILE A 374 -34.16 -0.93 -8.36
CA ILE A 374 -34.95 -0.17 -7.39
C ILE A 374 -36.34 -0.79 -7.28
N SER A 375 -36.64 -1.44 -6.15
CA SER A 375 -37.98 -1.97 -5.87
C SER A 375 -38.87 -0.93 -5.18
N LYS A 376 -40.18 -0.97 -5.43
CA LYS A 376 -41.16 -0.07 -4.77
C LYS A 376 -41.19 -0.21 -3.23
N ARG A 377 -40.71 -1.34 -2.69
CA ARG A 377 -40.61 -1.59 -1.25
C ARG A 377 -39.32 -1.04 -0.64
N MET A 378 -38.39 -0.57 -1.47
CA MET A 378 -37.10 -0.05 -1.03
C MET A 378 -37.17 1.43 -0.72
N ARG A 379 -36.89 1.78 0.53
CA ARG A 379 -36.67 3.16 0.99
C ARG A 379 -35.28 3.63 0.57
N TRP A 380 -35.10 3.89 -0.72
CA TRP A 380 -33.82 4.33 -1.30
C TRP A 380 -33.32 5.67 -0.72
N ASP A 381 -34.21 6.48 -0.14
CA ASP A 381 -33.89 7.69 0.62
C ASP A 381 -33.00 7.39 1.84
N LYS A 382 -33.24 6.24 2.49
CA LYS A 382 -32.59 5.85 3.75
C LYS A 382 -31.48 4.81 3.60
N ARG A 383 -31.23 4.30 2.40
CA ARG A 383 -30.27 3.23 2.10
C ARG A 383 -29.14 3.72 1.21
N LEU A 384 -28.00 3.01 1.24
CA LEU A 384 -26.80 3.31 0.45
C LEU A 384 -26.40 4.78 0.59
N LYS A 385 -26.29 5.23 1.84
CA LYS A 385 -25.78 6.57 2.13
C LYS A 385 -24.30 6.63 1.78
N PHE A 386 -23.81 7.84 1.51
CA PHE A 386 -22.37 8.05 1.39
C PHE A 386 -21.67 7.53 2.66
N GLY A 387 -20.61 6.75 2.49
CA GLY A 387 -19.88 6.11 3.58
C GLY A 387 -20.53 4.82 4.12
N SER A 388 -21.66 4.36 3.57
CA SER A 388 -22.21 3.04 3.89
C SER A 388 -21.28 1.93 3.39
N LEU A 389 -21.04 0.91 4.22
CA LEU A 389 -20.35 -0.31 3.81
C LEU A 389 -21.33 -1.26 3.13
N VAL A 390 -20.91 -1.82 1.99
CA VAL A 390 -21.60 -2.90 1.30
C VAL A 390 -20.70 -4.13 1.17
N CYS A 391 -21.32 -5.30 1.16
CA CYS A 391 -20.66 -6.58 0.89
C CYS A 391 -21.31 -7.23 -0.33
N LEU A 392 -20.51 -7.58 -1.33
CA LEU A 392 -20.95 -8.25 -2.54
C LEU A 392 -20.47 -9.69 -2.57
N SER A 393 -21.27 -10.55 -3.17
CA SER A 393 -20.94 -11.96 -3.39
C SER A 393 -21.49 -12.44 -4.72
N SER A 394 -20.69 -13.21 -5.45
CA SER A 394 -21.08 -13.91 -6.67
C SER A 394 -21.56 -15.34 -6.42
N ASP A 395 -21.49 -15.81 -5.17
CA ASP A 395 -21.78 -17.19 -4.79
C ASP A 395 -22.76 -17.26 -3.62
N ASP A 396 -23.74 -16.36 -3.57
CA ASP A 396 -24.78 -16.32 -2.52
C ASP A 396 -24.20 -16.26 -1.10
N PHE A 397 -23.14 -15.47 -0.97
CA PHE A 397 -22.35 -15.28 0.23
C PHE A 397 -21.80 -16.59 0.76
N GLN A 398 -21.46 -17.60 -0.05
CA GLN A 398 -20.90 -18.86 0.48
C GLN A 398 -19.41 -18.71 0.82
N LYS A 399 -18.59 -18.22 -0.11
CA LYS A 399 -17.14 -18.07 0.05
C LYS A 399 -16.60 -16.75 -0.50
N VAL A 400 -17.31 -16.11 -1.44
CA VAL A 400 -16.87 -14.86 -2.07
C VAL A 400 -17.47 -13.68 -1.32
N PHE A 401 -16.60 -12.81 -0.80
CA PHE A 401 -16.96 -11.56 -0.14
C PHE A 401 -16.11 -10.42 -0.69
N LEU A 402 -16.76 -9.41 -1.25
CA LEU A 402 -16.12 -8.20 -1.77
C LEU A 402 -16.68 -7.00 -1.01
N PHE A 403 -15.83 -6.31 -0.27
CA PHE A 403 -16.24 -5.13 0.48
C PHE A 403 -16.03 -3.86 -0.35
N ALA A 404 -17.00 -2.96 -0.26
CA ALA A 404 -16.92 -1.65 -0.87
C ALA A 404 -17.63 -0.60 -0.02
N THR A 405 -17.23 0.66 -0.21
CA THR A 405 -17.87 1.82 0.43
C THR A 405 -18.65 2.61 -0.63
N VAL A 406 -19.85 3.07 -0.29
CA VAL A 406 -20.63 3.96 -1.15
C VAL A 406 -20.02 5.35 -1.15
N ILE A 407 -19.65 5.84 -2.33
CA ILE A 407 -19.00 7.15 -2.51
C ILE A 407 -19.79 8.09 -3.43
N GLU A 408 -20.71 7.55 -4.24
CA GLU A 408 -21.55 8.37 -5.11
C GLU A 408 -22.97 7.81 -5.17
N ARG A 409 -23.97 8.66 -4.92
CA ARG A 409 -25.38 8.26 -4.83
C ARG A 409 -26.34 9.14 -5.62
N GLU A 410 -25.83 10.08 -6.42
CA GLU A 410 -26.64 11.07 -7.13
C GLU A 410 -27.66 10.40 -8.08
N GLU A 411 -27.27 9.29 -8.71
CA GLU A 411 -28.12 8.53 -9.62
C GLU A 411 -28.81 7.31 -8.98
N LEU A 412 -28.88 7.24 -7.64
CA LEU A 412 -29.45 6.08 -6.93
C LEU A 412 -30.93 5.87 -7.28
N ALA A 413 -31.70 6.93 -7.51
CA ALA A 413 -33.11 6.83 -7.94
C ALA A 413 -33.27 6.12 -9.29
N LYS A 414 -32.23 6.13 -10.14
CA LYS A 414 -32.16 5.40 -11.42
C LYS A 414 -31.53 4.01 -11.27
N GLY A 415 -31.23 3.58 -10.05
CA GLY A 415 -30.57 2.29 -9.81
C GLY A 415 -29.07 2.30 -10.02
N LYS A 416 -28.39 3.44 -9.94
CA LYS A 416 -26.93 3.53 -10.13
C LYS A 416 -26.25 4.10 -8.90
N VAL A 417 -25.22 3.41 -8.40
CA VAL A 417 -24.46 3.80 -7.21
C VAL A 417 -22.96 3.61 -7.43
N GLY A 418 -22.14 4.59 -7.07
CA GLY A 418 -20.69 4.52 -7.16
C GLY A 418 -20.10 3.88 -5.92
N LEU A 419 -19.29 2.84 -6.13
CA LEU A 419 -18.66 2.04 -5.09
C LEU A 419 -17.13 2.13 -5.18
N LYS A 420 -16.50 2.33 -4.03
CA LYS A 420 -15.06 2.17 -3.84
C LYS A 420 -14.78 0.80 -3.27
N PHE A 421 -14.18 -0.09 -4.06
CA PHE A 421 -13.82 -1.44 -3.61
C PHE A 421 -12.49 -1.42 -2.87
N GLU A 422 -12.39 -2.20 -1.79
CA GLU A 422 -11.10 -2.44 -1.11
C GLU A 422 -10.13 -3.22 -2.01
N GLU A 423 -10.66 -4.18 -2.77
CA GLU A 423 -9.89 -5.01 -3.70
C GLU A 423 -10.52 -5.02 -5.09
N ILE A 424 -10.38 -3.90 -5.79
CA ILE A 424 -10.98 -3.68 -7.11
C ILE A 424 -10.50 -4.70 -8.17
N SER A 425 -9.33 -5.31 -8.01
CA SER A 425 -8.81 -6.35 -8.92
C SER A 425 -9.62 -7.64 -8.89
N LYS A 426 -10.43 -7.86 -7.85
CA LYS A 426 -11.27 -9.06 -7.69
C LYS A 426 -12.66 -8.93 -8.33
N ILE A 427 -13.04 -7.74 -8.81
CA ILE A 427 -14.36 -7.55 -9.43
C ILE A 427 -14.37 -8.08 -10.87
N ASN A 428 -15.52 -8.61 -11.30
CA ASN A 428 -15.71 -9.07 -12.67
C ASN A 428 -17.02 -8.47 -13.22
N THR A 429 -16.90 -7.59 -14.21
CA THR A 429 -18.03 -6.88 -14.82
C THR A 429 -18.99 -7.79 -15.59
N LYS A 430 -18.59 -9.03 -15.89
CA LYS A 430 -19.44 -10.01 -16.57
C LYS A 430 -20.31 -10.82 -15.59
N TRP A 431 -20.07 -10.70 -14.30
CA TRP A 431 -20.77 -11.46 -13.27
C TRP A 431 -21.90 -10.65 -12.67
N LYS A 432 -22.94 -11.36 -12.23
CA LYS A 432 -23.98 -10.81 -11.39
C LYS A 432 -23.65 -11.08 -9.93
N TYR A 433 -23.87 -10.08 -9.11
CA TYR A 433 -23.61 -10.14 -7.68
C TYR A 433 -24.91 -10.00 -6.89
N LYS A 434 -24.93 -10.60 -5.70
CA LYS A 434 -25.79 -10.14 -4.63
C LYS A 434 -25.02 -9.16 -3.78
N MET A 435 -25.68 -8.08 -3.38
CA MET A 435 -25.09 -7.05 -2.53
C MET A 435 -25.94 -6.89 -1.28
N VAL A 436 -25.30 -6.68 -0.14
CA VAL A 436 -25.95 -6.35 1.13
C VAL A 436 -25.34 -5.10 1.70
N GLU A 437 -26.17 -4.23 2.26
CA GLU A 437 -25.73 -3.04 3.01
C GLU A 437 -25.55 -3.41 4.49
N SER A 438 -24.44 -2.97 5.09
CA SER A 438 -24.24 -3.11 6.54
C SER A 438 -25.32 -2.33 7.31
N PRO A 439 -25.95 -2.92 8.33
CA PRO A 439 -26.90 -2.20 9.19
C PRO A 439 -26.27 -1.03 9.97
N ALA A 440 -24.97 -1.14 10.28
CA ALA A 440 -24.21 -0.11 10.99
C ALA A 440 -23.59 0.89 10.00
N PHE A 441 -23.62 2.18 10.38
CA PHE A 441 -23.11 3.26 9.53
C PHE A 441 -21.58 3.33 9.56
N PHE A 442 -20.95 2.67 8.59
CA PHE A 442 -19.52 2.41 8.58
C PHE A 442 -18.63 3.66 8.70
N GLU A 443 -18.93 4.74 8.00
CA GLU A 443 -18.11 5.96 8.02
C GLU A 443 -17.85 6.48 9.45
N ALA A 444 -18.87 6.49 10.31
CA ALA A 444 -18.74 6.93 11.70
C ALA A 444 -17.81 6.01 12.50
N TYR A 445 -17.95 4.69 12.34
CA TYR A 445 -17.09 3.72 13.02
C TYR A 445 -15.65 3.77 12.50
N LYS A 446 -15.48 3.95 11.18
CA LYS A 446 -14.18 4.00 10.51
C LYS A 446 -13.30 5.11 11.08
N HIS A 447 -13.82 6.34 11.16
CA HIS A 447 -13.07 7.49 11.70
C HIS A 447 -12.65 7.28 13.15
N VAL A 448 -13.56 6.77 13.98
CA VAL A 448 -13.28 6.51 15.40
C VAL A 448 -12.24 5.38 15.54
N MET A 449 -12.40 4.28 14.82
CA MET A 449 -11.43 3.18 14.84
C MET A 449 -10.05 3.62 14.36
N MET A 450 -9.95 4.41 13.29
CA MET A 450 -8.68 4.96 12.82
C MET A 450 -8.02 5.87 13.87
N ALA A 451 -8.80 6.73 14.53
CA ALA A 451 -8.29 7.57 15.61
C ALA A 451 -7.74 6.74 16.78
N LEU A 452 -8.44 5.67 17.18
CA LEU A 452 -7.96 4.74 18.22
C LEU A 452 -6.65 4.06 17.83
N GLN A 453 -6.46 3.69 16.56
CA GLN A 453 -5.23 3.04 16.09
C GLN A 453 -4.01 3.99 16.09
N ILE A 454 -4.22 5.26 15.75
CA ILE A 454 -3.16 6.26 15.63
C ILE A 454 -2.83 6.91 16.99
N SER A 455 -3.71 6.76 17.98
CA SER A 455 -3.49 7.32 19.31
C SER A 455 -2.27 6.70 20.00
N PHE A 456 -1.29 7.54 20.28
CA PHE A 456 -0.15 7.27 21.15
C PHE A 456 -0.23 8.22 22.34
N PHE A 457 -0.34 7.68 23.55
CA PHE A 457 -0.15 8.49 24.75
C PHE A 457 1.35 8.63 24.98
N VAL A 458 1.87 9.81 24.70
CA VAL A 458 3.22 10.21 25.11
C VAL A 458 3.08 10.74 26.54
N HIS A 459 3.54 9.97 27.52
CA HIS A 459 3.75 10.46 28.89
C HIS A 459 5.19 10.91 29.06
#